data_AF-A0A510YA62-F1
#
_entry.id   AF-A0A510YA62-F1
#
_cell.length_a   1.000
_cell.length_b   1.000
_cell.length_c   1.000
_cell.angle_alpha   90.00
_cell.angle_beta   90.00
_cell.angle_gamma   90.00
#
_symmetry.space_group_name_H-M   'P 1'
#
loop_
_entity.id
_entity.type
_entity.pdbx_description
1 polymer ?
#
loop_
_entity_poly.entity_id
_entity_poly.type
_entity_poly.pdbx_seq_one_letter_code
_entity_poly.pdbx_strand_id
1 'polypeptide(L)'
;MKKTILLTVTFMLGLILIGCGPEKMATSAQPIQGVAVSDSEGFGGGSQEFIWTSEKQEEIEAFEQLISSASRESIQAKPPIYDMTIDYGEGETGGERIIHLTETADGHFALMYAGHENETYLANKSSTDKVKKLLP
;
A
#
# COMPACT_ATOMS: atom_id res chain seq x y z
N MET A 1 44.96 -26.43 -5.32
CA MET A 1 44.06 -26.19 -6.48
C MET A 1 42.63 -26.67 -6.24
N LYS A 2 42.39 -27.89 -5.73
CA LYS A 2 41.02 -28.38 -5.44
C LYS A 2 40.28 -27.62 -4.31
N LYS A 3 41.00 -27.18 -3.27
CA LYS A 3 40.45 -26.42 -2.12
C LYS A 3 40.06 -24.98 -2.46
N THR A 4 40.77 -24.34 -3.39
CA THR A 4 40.47 -22.97 -3.84
C THR A 4 39.27 -22.91 -4.76
N ILE A 5 39.05 -23.94 -5.60
CA ILE A 5 37.85 -24.05 -6.47
C ILE A 5 36.58 -24.27 -5.64
N LEU A 6 36.65 -25.05 -4.56
CA LEU A 6 35.51 -25.29 -3.68
C LEU A 6 35.07 -24.00 -2.95
N LEU A 7 36.03 -23.17 -2.55
CA LEU A 7 35.76 -21.92 -1.84
C LEU A 7 35.04 -20.89 -2.74
N THR A 8 35.43 -20.81 -4.01
CA THR A 8 34.87 -19.84 -4.96
C THR A 8 33.49 -20.28 -5.49
N VAL A 9 33.21 -21.59 -5.61
CA VAL A 9 31.85 -22.10 -5.89
C VAL A 9 30.90 -21.82 -4.71
N THR A 10 31.36 -21.98 -3.47
CA THR A 10 30.54 -21.72 -2.27
C THR A 10 30.22 -20.23 -2.11
N PHE A 11 31.16 -19.34 -2.42
CA PHE A 11 30.95 -17.89 -2.41
C PHE A 11 29.95 -17.44 -3.49
N MET A 12 30.00 -18.05 -4.68
CA MET A 12 29.08 -17.73 -5.77
C MET A 12 27.65 -18.20 -5.48
N LEU A 13 27.47 -19.31 -4.74
CA LEU A 13 26.15 -19.79 -4.32
C LEU A 13 25.51 -18.91 -3.22
N GLY A 14 26.32 -18.29 -2.37
CA GLY A 14 25.85 -17.38 -1.31
C GLY A 14 25.22 -16.08 -1.82
N LEU A 15 25.64 -15.60 -3.00
CA LEU A 15 25.10 -14.37 -3.62
C LEU A 15 23.73 -14.57 -4.28
N ILE A 16 23.34 -15.82 -4.57
CA ILE A 16 22.06 -16.14 -5.23
C ILE A 16 20.92 -16.23 -4.18
N LEU A 17 21.25 -16.28 -2.89
CA LEU A 17 20.30 -16.37 -1.78
C LEU A 17 19.85 -15.01 -1.22
N ILE A 18 20.23 -13.89 -1.85
CA ILE A 18 19.62 -12.57 -1.56
C ILE A 18 18.26 -12.50 -2.28
N GLY A 19 17.37 -13.44 -1.95
CA GLY A 19 16.04 -13.56 -2.52
C GLY A 19 15.05 -12.60 -1.84
N CYS A 20 14.31 -11.87 -2.67
CA CYS A 20 13.09 -11.09 -2.40
C CYS A 20 13.01 -10.28 -1.10
N GLY A 21 13.12 -8.96 -1.23
CA GLY A 21 12.49 -8.05 -0.27
C GLY A 21 10.96 -8.27 -0.20
N PRO A 22 10.30 -7.73 0.83
CA PRO A 22 8.87 -7.89 1.00
C PRO A 22 8.10 -7.33 -0.21
N GLU A 23 7.12 -8.11 -0.71
CA GLU A 23 6.26 -7.74 -1.84
C GLU A 23 5.59 -6.38 -1.56
N LYS A 24 5.61 -5.46 -2.52
CA LYS A 24 5.02 -4.12 -2.38
C LYS A 24 3.58 -4.10 -2.88
N MET A 25 2.77 -3.21 -2.33
CA MET A 25 1.45 -2.94 -2.88
C MET A 25 1.60 -2.41 -4.30
N ALA A 26 0.92 -3.04 -5.26
CA ALA A 26 0.97 -2.61 -6.65
C ALA A 26 0.34 -1.21 -6.80
N THR A 27 0.87 -0.38 -7.70
CA THR A 27 0.30 0.95 -8.03
C THR A 27 0.01 1.04 -9.52
N SER A 28 -0.71 2.08 -9.95
CA SER A 28 -0.80 2.38 -11.39
C SER A 28 0.53 2.89 -11.93
N ALA A 29 0.72 2.74 -13.24
CA ALA A 29 1.74 3.49 -13.97
C ALA A 29 1.30 4.94 -14.25
N GLN A 30 -0.01 5.22 -14.19
CA GLN A 30 -0.53 6.59 -14.24
C GLN A 30 -0.32 7.30 -12.90
N PRO A 31 -0.11 8.63 -12.90
CA PRO A 31 -0.06 9.41 -11.68
C PRO A 31 -1.45 9.47 -11.03
N ILE A 32 -1.46 9.64 -9.70
CA ILE A 32 -2.70 9.92 -8.96
C ILE A 32 -3.13 11.35 -9.28
N GLN A 33 -4.38 11.53 -9.70
CA GLN A 33 -4.99 12.82 -10.00
C GLN A 33 -5.82 13.36 -8.83
N GLY A 34 -6.39 12.46 -8.03
CA GLY A 34 -7.18 12.82 -6.87
C GLY A 34 -7.30 11.70 -5.86
N VAL A 35 -7.62 12.08 -4.62
CA VAL A 35 -7.91 11.16 -3.53
C VAL A 35 -9.19 11.60 -2.84
N ALA A 36 -10.06 10.64 -2.56
CA ALA A 36 -11.24 10.83 -1.74
C ALA A 36 -11.26 9.78 -0.63
N VAL A 37 -11.71 10.17 0.56
CA VAL A 37 -11.81 9.29 1.72
C VAL A 37 -13.20 9.41 2.33
N SER A 38 -13.80 8.28 2.67
CA SER A 38 -15.08 8.14 3.36
C SER A 38 -14.91 7.27 4.60
N ASP A 39 -15.82 7.42 5.57
CA ASP A 39 -15.97 6.44 6.64
C ASP A 39 -16.36 5.09 6.02
N SER A 40 -15.73 4.01 6.48
CA SER A 40 -16.02 2.69 5.94
C SER A 40 -17.23 2.03 6.60
N GLU A 41 -18.07 1.39 5.79
CA GLU A 41 -19.16 0.51 6.27
C GLU A 41 -18.70 -0.95 6.43
N GLY A 42 -17.42 -1.24 6.15
CA GLY A 42 -16.84 -2.57 6.19
C GLY A 42 -16.21 -2.98 4.86
N PHE A 43 -16.05 -4.28 4.66
CA PHE A 43 -15.46 -4.82 3.43
C PHE A 43 -16.44 -4.78 2.25
N GLY A 44 -15.92 -4.65 1.03
CA GLY A 44 -16.70 -4.67 -0.22
C GLY A 44 -16.45 -3.43 -1.07
N GLY A 45 -17.52 -2.88 -1.64
CA GLY A 45 -17.42 -1.56 -2.29
C GLY A 45 -17.09 -0.47 -1.28
N GLY A 46 -16.51 0.63 -1.75
CA GLY A 46 -16.28 1.81 -0.91
C GLY A 46 -17.49 2.73 -0.86
N SER A 47 -17.65 3.43 0.27
CA SER A 47 -18.65 4.48 0.40
C SER A 47 -18.33 5.68 -0.50
N GLN A 48 -19.37 6.27 -1.13
CA GLN A 48 -19.27 7.52 -1.90
C GLN A 48 -19.56 8.77 -1.06
N GLU A 49 -19.87 8.60 0.23
CA GLU A 49 -20.07 9.71 1.16
C GLU A 49 -18.71 10.21 1.67
N PHE A 50 -18.01 10.96 0.83
CA PHE A 50 -16.65 11.41 1.12
C PHE A 50 -16.63 12.47 2.23
N ILE A 51 -15.86 12.19 3.27
CA ILE A 51 -15.58 13.09 4.40
C ILE A 51 -14.35 13.97 4.13
N TRP A 52 -13.52 13.57 3.17
CA TRP A 52 -12.32 14.29 2.78
C TRP A 52 -12.01 14.04 1.30
N THR A 53 -11.62 15.09 0.56
CA THR A 53 -11.19 14.99 -0.84
C THR A 53 -10.05 15.95 -1.12
N SER A 54 -9.16 15.58 -2.04
CA SER A 54 -8.10 16.48 -2.51
C SER A 54 -7.57 16.14 -3.89
N GLU A 55 -7.23 17.22 -4.61
CA GLU A 55 -6.45 17.22 -5.85
C GLU A 55 -5.12 17.97 -5.67
N LYS A 56 -4.77 18.37 -4.43
CA LYS A 56 -3.55 19.12 -4.17
C LYS A 56 -2.35 18.17 -4.16
N GLN A 57 -1.34 18.49 -4.97
CA GLN A 57 -0.14 17.68 -5.14
C GLN A 57 0.52 17.27 -3.81
N GLU A 58 0.72 18.20 -2.87
CA GLU A 58 1.35 17.91 -1.57
C GLU A 58 0.55 16.90 -0.72
N GLU A 59 -0.78 16.94 -0.83
CA GLU A 59 -1.67 16.04 -0.11
C GLU A 59 -1.70 14.67 -0.81
N ILE A 60 -1.78 14.64 -2.15
CA ILE A 60 -1.67 13.42 -2.97
C ILE A 60 -0.37 12.67 -2.69
N GLU A 61 0.76 13.37 -2.59
CA GLU A 61 2.06 12.76 -2.28
C GLU A 61 2.08 12.03 -0.93
N ALA A 62 1.30 12.48 0.05
CA ALA A 62 1.19 11.77 1.32
C ALA A 62 0.52 10.39 1.15
N PHE A 63 -0.51 10.30 0.31
CA PHE A 63 -1.18 9.04 -0.01
C PHE A 63 -0.35 8.14 -0.93
N GLU A 64 0.37 8.71 -1.89
CA GLU A 64 1.31 7.95 -2.71
C GLU A 64 2.43 7.33 -1.85
N GLN A 65 2.95 8.09 -0.88
CA GLN A 65 3.92 7.59 0.09
C GLN A 65 3.33 6.52 1.02
N LEU A 66 2.04 6.63 1.37
CA LEU A 66 1.35 5.59 2.12
C LEU A 66 1.36 4.27 1.36
N ILE A 67 0.87 4.28 0.12
CA ILE A 67 0.74 3.08 -0.73
C ILE A 67 2.12 2.49 -1.08
N SER A 68 3.07 3.32 -1.54
CA SER A 68 4.41 2.87 -1.92
C SER A 68 5.24 2.34 -0.75
N SER A 69 4.97 2.82 0.47
CA SER A 69 5.59 2.26 1.68
C SER A 69 5.06 0.88 2.03
N ALA A 70 3.84 0.55 1.62
CA ALA A 70 3.12 -0.63 2.07
C ALA A 70 3.72 -1.92 1.50
N SER A 71 3.96 -2.87 2.40
CA SER A 71 4.52 -4.18 2.11
C SER A 71 3.55 -5.27 2.54
N ARG A 72 3.47 -6.35 1.77
CA ARG A 72 2.56 -7.46 2.03
C ARG A 72 2.94 -8.14 3.34
N GLU A 73 1.94 -8.33 4.19
CA GLU A 73 2.08 -8.94 5.50
C GLU A 73 1.02 -10.02 5.72
N SER A 74 1.39 -11.07 6.45
CA SER A 74 0.45 -12.14 6.82
C SER A 74 -0.25 -11.80 8.13
N ILE A 75 -1.06 -10.73 8.10
CA ILE A 75 -1.86 -10.29 9.26
C ILE A 75 -3.35 -10.46 8.97
N GLN A 76 -4.14 -10.75 10.01
CA GLN A 76 -5.58 -10.85 9.86
C GLN A 76 -6.17 -9.45 9.67
N ALA A 77 -6.86 -9.25 8.55
CA ALA A 77 -7.58 -8.02 8.25
C ALA A 77 -8.63 -7.74 9.33
N LYS A 78 -8.54 -6.57 9.95
CA LYS A 78 -9.63 -5.99 10.74
C LYS A 78 -10.59 -5.26 9.79
N PRO A 79 -11.87 -5.10 10.18
CA PRO A 79 -12.78 -4.25 9.43
C PRO A 79 -12.17 -2.86 9.21
N PRO A 80 -12.24 -2.31 7.98
CA PRO A 80 -11.76 -0.98 7.69
C PRO A 80 -12.47 0.08 8.52
N ILE A 81 -11.73 1.16 8.77
CA ILE A 81 -12.25 2.39 9.37
C ILE A 81 -12.49 3.46 8.29
N TYR A 82 -11.75 3.41 7.19
CA TYR A 82 -11.91 4.30 6.05
C TYR A 82 -11.88 3.54 4.73
N ASP A 83 -12.62 4.05 3.76
CA ASP A 83 -12.48 3.70 2.35
C ASP A 83 -11.80 4.87 1.63
N MET A 84 -10.76 4.57 0.87
CA MET A 84 -10.00 5.54 0.11
C MET A 84 -10.13 5.24 -1.37
N THR A 85 -10.71 6.19 -2.12
CA THR A 85 -10.75 6.17 -3.57
C THR A 85 -9.53 6.93 -4.11
N ILE A 86 -8.72 6.24 -4.90
CA ILE A 86 -7.61 6.81 -5.67
C ILE A 86 -8.05 6.93 -7.12
N ASP A 87 -8.05 8.14 -7.66
CA ASP A 87 -8.28 8.38 -9.08
C ASP A 87 -6.95 8.51 -9.84
N TYR A 88 -6.73 7.60 -10.80
CA TYR A 88 -5.57 7.63 -11.70
C TYR A 88 -5.88 8.29 -13.07
N GLY A 89 -7.08 8.84 -13.23
CA GLY A 89 -7.60 9.45 -14.45
C GLY A 89 -7.97 8.45 -15.55
N GLU A 90 -8.24 8.95 -16.75
CA GLU A 90 -8.65 8.11 -17.88
C GLU A 90 -7.49 7.38 -18.57
N GLY A 91 -7.77 6.21 -19.15
CA GLY A 91 -6.82 5.45 -19.99
C GLY A 91 -6.69 3.98 -19.60
N GLU A 92 -5.89 3.22 -20.35
CA GLU A 92 -5.78 1.76 -20.24
C GLU A 92 -5.31 1.27 -18.85
N THR A 93 -4.50 2.08 -18.16
CA THR A 93 -4.01 1.78 -16.80
C THR A 93 -4.58 2.73 -15.75
N GLY A 94 -5.45 3.65 -16.15
CA GLY A 94 -6.10 4.61 -15.27
C GLY A 94 -7.25 3.98 -14.47
N GLY A 95 -8.24 4.81 -14.15
CA GLY A 95 -9.44 4.47 -13.42
C GLY A 95 -9.32 4.66 -11.91
N GLU A 96 -10.48 4.57 -11.27
CA GLU A 96 -10.58 4.65 -9.81
C GLU A 96 -10.28 3.31 -9.16
N ARG A 97 -9.62 3.34 -8.01
CA ARG A 97 -9.38 2.16 -7.18
C ARG A 97 -9.76 2.47 -5.74
N ILE A 98 -10.41 1.51 -5.11
CA ILE A 98 -10.82 1.61 -3.71
C ILE A 98 -9.84 0.80 -2.88
N ILE A 99 -9.32 1.44 -1.83
CA ILE A 99 -8.43 0.86 -0.84
C ILE A 99 -9.12 1.00 0.51
N HIS A 100 -9.27 -0.12 1.21
CA HIS A 100 -9.72 -0.18 2.59
C HIS A 100 -8.55 0.10 3.52
N LEU A 101 -8.73 0.98 4.51
CA LEU A 101 -7.74 1.31 5.53
C LEU A 101 -8.23 0.83 6.90
N THR A 102 -7.38 0.08 7.60
CA THR A 102 -7.58 -0.22 9.04
C THR A 102 -6.35 0.20 9.84
N GLU A 103 -6.55 0.68 11.06
CA GLU A 103 -5.46 0.95 11.99
C GLU A 103 -5.07 -0.33 12.77
N THR A 104 -3.77 -0.63 12.79
CA THR A 104 -3.21 -1.70 13.61
C THR A 104 -2.97 -1.22 15.05
N ALA A 105 -2.77 -2.15 15.98
CA ALA A 105 -2.50 -1.79 17.38
C ALA A 105 -1.22 -0.94 17.55
N ASP A 106 -0.26 -1.09 16.65
CA ASP A 106 1.01 -0.34 16.66
C ASP A 106 0.90 1.02 15.93
N GLY A 107 -0.30 1.40 15.51
CA GLY A 107 -0.61 2.69 14.91
C GLY A 107 -0.27 2.81 13.43
N HIS A 108 -0.01 1.68 12.74
CA HIS A 108 0.18 1.64 11.28
C HIS A 108 -1.17 1.55 10.58
N PHE A 109 -1.25 2.00 9.33
CA PHE A 109 -2.34 1.59 8.44
C PHE A 109 -2.02 0.27 7.75
N ALA A 110 -2.98 -0.65 7.81
CA ALA A 110 -3.08 -1.80 6.94
C ALA A 110 -4.04 -1.47 5.80
N LEU A 111 -3.58 -1.71 4.58
CA LEU A 111 -4.23 -1.38 3.32
C LEU A 111 -4.67 -2.67 2.63
N MET A 112 -5.86 -2.68 2.06
CA MET A 112 -6.37 -3.77 1.24
C MET A 112 -7.09 -3.20 0.02
N TYR A 113 -6.92 -3.81 -1.15
CA TYR A 113 -7.76 -3.45 -2.30
C TYR A 113 -9.16 -4.00 -2.11
N ALA A 114 -10.18 -3.19 -2.42
CA ALA A 114 -11.56 -3.67 -2.50
C ALA A 114 -11.65 -4.84 -3.51
N GLY A 115 -12.27 -5.95 -3.10
CA GLY A 115 -12.33 -7.21 -3.85
C GLY A 115 -11.10 -8.13 -3.69
N HIS A 116 -10.08 -7.69 -2.94
CA HIS A 116 -8.86 -8.45 -2.63
C HIS A 116 -8.50 -8.34 -1.13
N GLU A 117 -9.50 -8.38 -0.25
CA GLU A 117 -9.38 -8.14 1.19
C GLU A 117 -8.58 -9.23 1.93
N ASN A 118 -8.30 -10.35 1.26
CA ASN A 118 -7.38 -11.39 1.73
C ASN A 118 -5.89 -11.00 1.57
N GLU A 119 -5.59 -9.86 0.94
CA GLU A 119 -4.25 -9.35 0.73
C GLU A 119 -4.04 -8.05 1.52
N THR A 120 -3.37 -8.16 2.66
CA THR A 120 -3.08 -7.02 3.53
C THR A 120 -1.67 -6.50 3.32
N TYR A 121 -1.55 -5.19 3.16
CA TYR A 121 -0.29 -4.47 3.01
C TYR A 121 -0.11 -3.49 4.17
N LEU A 122 0.98 -3.60 4.91
CA LEU A 122 1.25 -2.74 6.06
C LEU A 122 2.10 -1.55 5.63
N ALA A 123 1.54 -0.34 5.72
CA ALA A 123 2.27 0.89 5.51
C ALA A 123 3.23 1.17 6.67
N ASN A 124 4.30 1.94 6.42
CA ASN A 124 5.17 2.34 7.51
C ASN A 124 4.50 3.42 8.39
N LYS A 125 5.00 3.58 9.61
CA LYS A 125 4.40 4.52 10.58
C LYS A 125 4.51 5.97 10.14
N SER A 126 5.61 6.35 9.47
CA SER A 126 5.85 7.73 9.02
C SER A 126 4.82 8.17 7.98
N SER A 127 4.52 7.34 6.98
CA SER A 127 3.51 7.63 5.97
C SER A 127 2.09 7.58 6.55
N THR A 128 1.83 6.64 7.47
CA THR A 128 0.57 6.57 8.23
C THR A 128 0.30 7.89 8.98
N ASP A 129 1.29 8.38 9.74
CA ASP A 129 1.17 9.60 10.53
C ASP A 129 1.00 10.85 9.66
N LYS A 130 1.46 10.85 8.40
CA LYS A 130 1.22 11.94 7.44
C LYS A 130 -0.23 11.97 7.00
N VAL A 131 -0.78 10.83 6.58
CA VAL A 131 -2.17 10.74 6.13
C VAL A 131 -3.15 11.03 7.27
N LYS A 132 -2.90 10.51 8.49
CA LYS A 132 -3.74 10.80 9.67
C LYS A 132 -3.88 12.29 10.00
N LYS A 133 -2.93 13.14 9.60
CA LYS A 133 -3.02 14.60 9.82
C LYS A 133 -3.93 15.30 8.80
N LEU A 134 -4.24 14.65 7.69
CA LEU A 134 -5.12 15.17 6.64
C LEU A 134 -6.57 14.77 6.89
N LEU A 135 -6.78 13.57 7.45
CA LEU A 135 -8.10 13.04 7.75
C LEU A 135 -8.72 13.73 8.98
N PRO A 136 -10.06 13.86 9.01
CA PRO A 136 -10.80 14.49 10.11
C PRO A 136 -10.77 13.68 11.42
#